data_AF-A0A1T4PVQ6-F1
#
_entry.id   AF-A0A1T4PVQ6-F1
#
_cell.length_a   1.000
_cell.length_b   1.000
_cell.length_c   1.000
_cell.angle_alpha   90.00
_cell.angle_beta   90.00
_cell.angle_gamma   90.00
#
_symmetry.space_group_name_H-M   'P 1'
#
loop_
_entity.id
_entity.type
_entity.pdbx_description
1 polymer ?
#
loop_
_entity_poly.entity_id
_entity_poly.type
_entity_poly.pdbx_seq_one_letter_code
_entity_poly.pdbx_strand_id
1 'polypeptide(L)'
;MKNRQNEERQLSLLCISELLYGRIKKIRLYYNFFLVLPILLSFFKNEIIEKIRITSENLNTFNLIITLAVSLLYFVFQFLEKENLTKAVKVQEEFDTKVFGLQWNDLLADQLMDIEIKELKEECKNISKKNKKDWYNFDENLNDNENIFRAQKSAIVYSRKLRERYLNMLLMIGLIIVVVFIIIIWKIPLGKIISDYFLPFYPIFQKYIDTIFKLKNSIFESKSVYKYLEDTDTIGKDISNLRILQDWIFINNRLHAPIIPTLIYKLERSRLEIFFRDN
;
A
#
# COMPACT_ATOMS: atom_id res chain seq x y z
N MET A 1 28.31 -5.76 4.51
CA MET A 1 27.00 -5.28 4.01
C MET A 1 26.89 -3.75 3.93
N LYS A 2 27.48 -2.98 4.86
CA LYS A 2 27.43 -1.50 4.87
C LYS A 2 27.87 -0.81 3.56
N ASN A 3 28.93 -1.29 2.92
CA ASN A 3 29.38 -0.73 1.65
C ASN A 3 28.45 -1.11 0.48
N ARG A 4 27.98 -2.36 0.45
CA ARG A 4 27.12 -2.90 -0.63
C ARG A 4 25.85 -2.06 -0.82
N GLN A 5 25.14 -1.71 0.25
CA GLN A 5 23.91 -0.90 0.16
C GLN A 5 24.11 0.51 -0.41
N ASN A 6 25.34 1.04 -0.33
CA ASN A 6 25.67 2.40 -0.77
C ASN A 6 26.30 2.43 -2.17
N GLU A 7 26.44 1.29 -2.84
CA GLU A 7 26.88 1.22 -4.23
C GLU A 7 25.89 1.94 -5.16
N GLU A 8 26.40 2.50 -6.26
CA GLU A 8 25.57 3.30 -7.17
C GLU A 8 24.38 2.51 -7.73
N ARG A 9 24.60 1.22 -8.05
CA ARG A 9 23.56 0.30 -8.52
C ARG A 9 22.45 0.15 -7.47
N GLN A 10 22.81 -0.08 -6.21
CA GLN A 10 21.85 -0.27 -5.13
C GLN A 10 21.04 0.99 -4.81
N LEU A 11 21.70 2.15 -4.78
CA LEU A 11 21.02 3.44 -4.62
C LEU A 11 20.06 3.72 -5.79
N SER A 12 20.41 3.29 -7.00
CA SER A 12 19.52 3.39 -8.16
C SER A 12 18.32 2.46 -8.04
N LEU A 13 18.47 1.21 -7.57
CA LEU A 13 17.32 0.33 -7.29
C LEU A 13 16.36 0.95 -6.27
N LEU A 14 16.87 1.58 -5.20
CA LEU A 14 16.03 2.31 -4.24
C LEU A 14 15.32 3.53 -4.85
N CYS A 15 15.91 4.21 -5.83
CA CYS A 15 15.24 5.29 -6.57
C CYS A 15 14.14 4.75 -7.49
N ILE A 16 14.40 3.65 -8.19
CA ILE A 16 13.43 2.99 -9.07
C ILE A 16 12.24 2.48 -8.26
N SER A 17 12.49 1.81 -7.13
CA SER A 17 11.46 1.38 -6.18
C SER A 17 10.57 2.56 -5.75
N GLU A 18 11.18 3.70 -5.36
CA GLU A 18 10.43 4.92 -5.00
C GLU A 18 9.60 5.48 -6.16
N LEU A 19 10.16 5.52 -7.38
CA LEU A 19 9.44 5.97 -8.58
C LEU A 19 8.19 5.12 -8.82
N LEU A 20 8.33 3.79 -8.78
CA LEU A 20 7.23 2.85 -9.02
C LEU A 20 6.16 2.96 -7.93
N TYR A 21 6.54 3.03 -6.65
CA TYR A 21 5.60 3.31 -5.56
C TYR A 21 4.93 4.68 -5.72
N GLY A 22 5.62 5.68 -6.27
CA GLY A 22 5.08 6.97 -6.65
C GLY A 22 3.99 6.87 -7.72
N ARG A 23 4.22 6.07 -8.78
CA ARG A 23 3.22 5.80 -9.83
C ARG A 23 1.97 5.14 -9.25
N ILE A 24 2.13 4.13 -8.40
CA ILE A 24 1.00 3.46 -7.75
C ILE A 24 0.16 4.45 -6.92
N LYS A 25 0.82 5.34 -6.18
CA LYS A 25 0.13 6.40 -5.41
C LYS A 25 -0.66 7.35 -6.31
N LYS A 26 -0.12 7.72 -7.48
CA LYS A 26 -0.83 8.55 -8.47
C LYS A 26 -2.03 7.82 -9.07
N ILE A 27 -1.87 6.56 -9.47
CA ILE A 27 -2.96 5.69 -9.97
C ILE A 27 -4.11 5.66 -8.95
N ARG A 28 -3.81 5.44 -7.67
CA ARG A 28 -4.81 5.46 -6.59
C ARG A 28 -5.45 6.82 -6.38
N LEU A 29 -4.69 7.90 -6.51
CA LEU A 29 -5.22 9.26 -6.39
C LEU A 29 -6.25 9.55 -7.50
N TYR A 30 -5.94 9.21 -8.75
CA TYR A 30 -6.87 9.35 -9.86
C TYR A 30 -8.13 8.50 -9.67
N TYR A 31 -7.98 7.25 -9.25
CA TYR A 31 -9.13 6.40 -8.97
C TYR A 31 -10.01 6.96 -7.83
N ASN A 32 -9.40 7.46 -6.75
CA ASN A 32 -10.13 8.11 -5.66
C ASN A 32 -10.88 9.37 -6.13
N PHE A 33 -10.30 10.14 -7.05
CA PHE A 33 -10.96 11.31 -7.63
C PHE A 33 -12.25 10.91 -8.38
N PHE A 34 -12.18 9.88 -9.22
CA PHE A 34 -13.37 9.38 -9.94
C PHE A 34 -14.42 8.76 -9.01
N LEU A 35 -14.00 8.10 -7.93
CA LEU A 35 -14.91 7.54 -6.92
C LEU A 35 -15.78 8.59 -6.22
N VAL A 36 -15.31 9.83 -6.09
CA VAL A 36 -16.03 10.90 -5.42
C VAL A 36 -17.05 11.57 -6.36
N LEU A 37 -16.92 11.43 -7.69
CA LEU A 37 -17.77 12.11 -8.66
C LEU A 37 -19.28 11.77 -8.52
N PRO A 38 -19.71 10.49 -8.43
CA PRO A 38 -21.12 10.17 -8.22
C PRO A 38 -21.69 10.75 -6.93
N ILE A 39 -20.86 10.80 -5.88
CA ILE A 39 -21.25 11.34 -4.58
C ILE A 39 -21.50 12.84 -4.68
N LEU A 40 -20.60 13.58 -5.34
CA LEU A 40 -20.78 15.02 -5.55
C LEU A 40 -22.02 15.31 -6.40
N LEU A 41 -22.26 14.55 -7.47
CA LEU A 41 -23.47 14.70 -8.28
C LEU A 41 -24.74 14.48 -7.47
N SER A 42 -24.72 13.53 -6.54
CA SER A 42 -25.85 13.23 -5.67
C SER A 42 -26.06 14.30 -4.61
N PHE A 43 -24.97 14.82 -4.04
CA PHE A 43 -25.02 15.86 -3.02
C PHE A 43 -25.49 17.21 -3.59
N PHE A 44 -24.99 17.60 -4.77
CA PHE A 44 -25.33 18.86 -5.43
C PHE A 44 -26.51 18.75 -6.41
N LYS A 45 -27.27 17.65 -6.35
CA LYS A 45 -28.35 17.33 -7.28
C LYS A 45 -29.35 18.48 -7.47
N ASN A 46 -29.82 19.07 -6.36
CA ASN A 46 -30.82 20.15 -6.41
C ASN A 46 -30.29 21.41 -7.09
N GLU A 47 -29.05 21.81 -6.79
CA GLU A 47 -28.40 22.98 -7.37
C GLU A 47 -28.14 22.81 -8.88
N ILE A 48 -27.80 21.58 -9.30
CA ILE A 48 -27.60 21.21 -10.70
C ILE A 48 -28.92 21.28 -11.47
N ILE A 49 -30.01 20.73 -10.90
CA ILE A 49 -31.35 20.77 -11.49
C ILE A 49 -31.78 22.23 -11.70
N GLU A 50 -31.60 23.08 -10.70
CA GLU A 50 -31.99 24.49 -10.76
C GLU A 50 -31.20 25.27 -11.83
N LYS A 51 -29.86 25.11 -11.87
CA LYS A 51 -29.00 25.86 -12.79
C LYS A 51 -29.06 25.37 -14.24
N ILE A 52 -29.11 24.06 -14.45
CA ILE A 52 -29.03 23.45 -15.80
C ILE A 52 -30.42 23.13 -16.36
N ARG A 53 -31.49 23.25 -15.54
CA ARG A 53 -32.88 22.96 -15.92
C ARG A 53 -33.08 21.54 -16.47
N ILE A 54 -32.34 20.58 -15.92
CA ILE A 54 -32.45 19.15 -16.27
C ILE A 54 -33.48 18.48 -15.34
N THR A 55 -34.24 17.52 -15.86
CA THR A 55 -35.17 16.72 -15.06
C THR A 55 -34.43 15.85 -14.05
N SER A 56 -35.04 15.62 -12.89
CA SER A 56 -34.48 14.76 -11.83
C SER A 56 -34.23 13.32 -12.30
N GLU A 57 -35.07 12.80 -13.19
CA GLU A 57 -34.94 11.47 -13.79
C GLU A 57 -33.70 11.36 -14.70
N ASN A 58 -33.45 12.36 -15.54
CA ASN A 58 -32.27 12.37 -16.41
C ASN A 58 -30.98 12.44 -15.60
N LEU A 59 -30.94 13.28 -14.55
CA LEU A 59 -29.78 13.40 -13.68
C LEU A 59 -29.51 12.12 -12.89
N ASN A 60 -30.56 11.46 -12.39
CA ASN A 60 -30.45 10.15 -11.74
C ASN A 60 -29.87 9.10 -12.69
N THR A 61 -30.40 9.03 -13.91
CA THR A 61 -29.93 8.08 -14.95
C THR A 61 -28.46 8.32 -15.28
N PHE A 62 -28.07 9.59 -15.46
CA PHE A 62 -26.68 9.97 -15.69
C PHE A 62 -25.76 9.58 -14.53
N ASN A 63 -26.19 9.83 -13.28
CA ASN A 63 -25.43 9.47 -12.09
C ASN A 63 -25.25 7.95 -11.95
N LEU A 64 -26.27 7.15 -12.30
CA LEU A 64 -26.17 5.70 -12.35
C LEU A 64 -25.15 5.24 -13.40
N ILE A 65 -25.19 5.82 -14.61
CA ILE A 65 -24.22 5.52 -15.68
C ILE A 65 -22.80 5.82 -15.21
N ILE A 66 -22.56 6.97 -14.57
CA ILE A 66 -21.24 7.31 -14.02
C ILE A 66 -20.84 6.33 -12.91
N THR A 67 -21.75 6.00 -11.99
CA THR A 67 -21.48 5.04 -10.90
C THR A 67 -21.04 3.68 -11.46
N LEU A 68 -21.73 3.18 -12.50
CA LEU A 68 -21.38 1.94 -13.19
C LEU A 68 -20.04 2.07 -13.92
N ALA A 69 -19.80 3.17 -14.65
CA ALA A 69 -18.55 3.41 -15.35
C ALA A 69 -17.35 3.45 -14.39
N VAL A 70 -17.48 4.14 -13.24
CA VAL A 70 -16.44 4.20 -12.21
C VAL A 70 -16.21 2.83 -11.57
N SER A 71 -17.27 2.05 -11.36
CA SER A 71 -17.17 0.68 -10.85
C SER A 71 -16.43 -0.24 -11.83
N LEU A 72 -16.63 -0.08 -13.14
CA LEU A 72 -15.88 -0.81 -14.15
C LEU A 72 -14.42 -0.34 -14.25
N LEU A 73 -14.18 0.97 -14.16
CA LEU A 73 -12.84 1.54 -14.14
C LEU A 73 -11.98 0.99 -13.00
N TYR A 74 -12.60 0.56 -11.89
CA TYR A 74 -11.89 -0.10 -10.78
C TYR A 74 -10.97 -1.23 -11.24
N PHE A 75 -11.44 -2.08 -12.15
CA PHE A 75 -10.66 -3.22 -12.65
C PHE A 75 -9.42 -2.76 -13.43
N VAL A 76 -9.56 -1.71 -14.25
CA VAL A 76 -8.44 -1.11 -14.99
C VAL A 76 -7.40 -0.53 -14.03
N PHE A 77 -7.84 0.25 -13.04
CA PHE A 77 -6.93 0.83 -12.04
C PHE A 77 -6.24 -0.25 -11.19
N GLN A 78 -6.94 -1.33 -10.83
CA GLN A 78 -6.35 -2.47 -10.13
C GLN A 78 -5.26 -3.15 -10.96
N PHE A 79 -5.50 -3.34 -12.26
CA PHE A 79 -4.53 -3.96 -13.16
C PHE A 79 -3.24 -3.13 -13.24
N LEU A 80 -3.37 -1.83 -13.50
CA LEU A 80 -2.24 -0.90 -13.57
C LEU A 80 -1.48 -0.78 -12.24
N GLU A 81 -2.21 -0.80 -11.12
CA GLU A 81 -1.62 -0.82 -9.79
C GLU A 81 -0.80 -2.10 -9.57
N LYS A 82 -1.36 -3.27 -9.90
CA LYS A 82 -0.71 -4.57 -9.70
C LYS A 82 0.56 -4.71 -10.53
N GLU A 83 0.56 -4.21 -11.77
CA GLU A 83 1.74 -4.23 -12.64
C GLU A 83 2.90 -3.43 -12.02
N ASN A 84 2.64 -2.17 -11.66
CA ASN A 84 3.66 -1.30 -11.05
C ASN A 84 4.11 -1.83 -9.68
N LEU A 85 3.19 -2.40 -8.89
CA LEU A 85 3.51 -3.01 -7.60
C LEU A 85 4.46 -4.19 -7.79
N THR A 86 4.16 -5.09 -8.73
CA THR A 86 5.00 -6.27 -8.98
C THR A 86 6.43 -5.86 -9.35
N LYS A 87 6.58 -4.86 -10.23
CA LYS A 87 7.89 -4.30 -10.57
C LYS A 87 8.60 -3.68 -9.36
N ALA A 88 7.87 -2.91 -8.55
CA ALA A 88 8.45 -2.27 -7.36
C ALA A 88 8.95 -3.30 -6.35
N VAL A 89 8.17 -4.36 -6.11
CA VAL A 89 8.55 -5.42 -5.18
C VAL A 89 9.76 -6.20 -5.69
N LYS A 90 9.83 -6.54 -6.98
CA LYS A 90 10.99 -7.21 -7.59
C LYS A 90 12.27 -6.37 -7.49
N VAL A 91 12.20 -5.07 -7.78
CA VAL A 91 13.35 -4.15 -7.64
C VAL A 91 13.83 -4.06 -6.19
N GLN A 92 12.89 -3.99 -5.23
CA GLN A 92 13.22 -3.99 -3.81
C GLN A 92 13.85 -5.31 -3.36
N GLU A 93 13.39 -6.43 -3.91
CA GLU A 93 13.96 -7.75 -3.66
C GLU A 93 15.38 -7.89 -4.21
N GLU A 94 15.63 -7.36 -5.42
CA GLU A 94 16.99 -7.35 -5.99
C GLU A 94 17.94 -6.53 -5.09
N PHE A 95 17.47 -5.39 -4.58
CA PHE A 95 18.23 -4.61 -3.60
C PHE A 95 18.52 -5.41 -2.33
N ASP A 96 17.50 -5.98 -1.69
CA ASP A 96 17.67 -6.70 -0.42
C ASP A 96 18.58 -7.93 -0.57
N THR A 97 18.34 -8.75 -1.59
CA THR A 97 19.13 -9.98 -1.82
C THR A 97 20.58 -9.68 -2.07
N LYS A 98 20.90 -8.64 -2.85
CA LYS A 98 22.28 -8.24 -3.11
C LYS A 98 22.94 -7.63 -1.87
N VAL A 99 22.22 -6.82 -1.10
CA VAL A 99 22.75 -6.23 0.14
C VAL A 99 23.02 -7.30 1.19
N PHE A 100 22.10 -8.25 1.37
CA PHE A 100 22.23 -9.35 2.33
C PHE A 100 23.15 -10.47 1.82
N GLY A 101 23.37 -10.58 0.51
CA GLY A 101 24.12 -11.70 -0.09
C GLY A 101 23.29 -12.98 -0.17
N LEU A 102 21.97 -12.86 -0.20
CA LEU A 102 21.06 -13.98 -0.40
C LEU A 102 20.96 -14.30 -1.90
N GLN A 103 20.77 -15.58 -2.21
CA GLN A 103 20.49 -15.98 -3.58
C GLN A 103 19.10 -15.49 -4.01
N TRP A 104 18.97 -15.23 -5.30
CA TRP A 104 17.67 -14.96 -5.92
C TRP A 104 16.88 -16.25 -6.02
N ASN A 105 15.56 -16.18 -5.81
CA ASN A 105 14.67 -17.33 -5.92
C ASN A 105 13.89 -17.25 -7.24
N ASP A 106 14.36 -17.96 -8.27
CA ASP A 106 13.73 -17.97 -9.60
C ASP A 106 12.34 -18.63 -9.61
N LEU A 107 12.01 -19.46 -8.62
CA LEU A 107 10.66 -20.03 -8.46
C LEU A 107 9.67 -19.00 -7.92
N LEU A 108 10.16 -17.97 -7.21
CA LEU A 108 9.33 -16.94 -6.62
C LEU A 108 8.96 -15.85 -7.64
N ALA A 109 9.97 -15.40 -8.39
CA ALA A 109 9.82 -14.36 -9.39
C ALA A 109 11.01 -14.34 -10.35
N ASP A 110 10.78 -13.88 -11.57
CA ASP A 110 11.81 -13.48 -12.52
C ASP A 110 12.41 -12.10 -12.14
N GLN A 111 13.72 -11.95 -12.38
CA GLN A 111 14.40 -10.66 -12.26
C GLN A 111 13.94 -9.71 -13.36
N LEU A 112 13.95 -8.39 -13.09
CA LEU A 112 13.76 -7.42 -14.15
C LEU A 112 14.93 -7.51 -15.13
N MET A 113 14.64 -7.37 -16.42
CA MET A 113 15.67 -7.28 -17.43
C MET A 113 16.52 -6.02 -17.21
N ASP A 114 17.84 -6.11 -17.45
CA ASP A 114 18.76 -4.97 -17.31
C ASP A 114 18.33 -3.76 -18.17
N ILE A 115 17.71 -4.00 -19.33
CA ILE A 115 17.16 -2.94 -20.20
C ILE A 115 16.05 -2.17 -19.47
N GLU A 116 15.13 -2.88 -18.82
CA GLU A 116 14.03 -2.25 -18.06
C GLU A 116 14.57 -1.47 -16.86
N ILE A 117 15.57 -2.01 -16.16
CA ILE A 117 16.26 -1.29 -15.07
C ILE A 117 16.93 -0.01 -15.60
N LYS A 118 17.55 -0.06 -16.79
CA LYS A 118 18.20 1.09 -17.40
C LYS A 118 17.19 2.19 -17.77
N GLU A 119 16.07 1.82 -18.37
CA GLU A 119 14.98 2.77 -18.68
C GLU A 119 14.43 3.43 -17.41
N LEU A 120 14.14 2.64 -16.38
CA LEU A 120 13.66 3.17 -15.10
C LEU A 120 14.71 4.03 -14.38
N LYS A 121 16.00 3.70 -14.53
CA LYS A 121 17.11 4.50 -13.99
C LYS A 121 17.15 5.90 -14.60
N GLU A 122 16.89 6.01 -15.91
CA GLU A 122 16.79 7.29 -16.61
C GLU A 122 15.64 8.14 -16.05
N GLU A 123 14.48 7.52 -15.83
CA GLU A 123 13.30 8.19 -15.29
C GLU A 123 13.48 8.65 -13.83
N CYS A 124 14.28 7.94 -13.03
CA CYS A 124 14.50 8.28 -11.63
C CYS A 124 15.70 9.20 -11.37
N LYS A 125 16.34 9.77 -12.42
CA LYS A 125 17.52 10.64 -12.29
C LYS A 125 17.34 11.82 -11.35
N ASN A 126 16.13 12.38 -11.31
CA ASN A 126 15.79 13.54 -10.47
C ASN A 126 15.44 13.16 -9.02
N ILE A 127 15.37 11.85 -8.69
CA ILE A 127 15.08 11.39 -7.33
C ILE A 127 16.37 11.44 -6.51
N SER A 128 16.32 12.19 -5.40
CA SER A 128 17.49 12.36 -4.53
C SER A 128 17.92 11.04 -3.89
N LYS A 129 19.22 10.74 -3.99
CA LYS A 129 19.85 9.61 -3.32
C LYS A 129 20.23 9.90 -1.86
N LYS A 130 20.11 11.15 -1.39
CA LYS A 130 20.63 11.58 -0.07
C LYS A 130 20.04 10.79 1.09
N ASN A 131 18.74 10.52 1.05
CA ASN A 131 18.02 9.79 2.11
C ASN A 131 17.96 8.27 1.87
N LYS A 132 18.76 7.75 0.95
CA LYS A 132 18.79 6.33 0.56
C LYS A 132 20.09 5.63 0.97
N LYS A 133 21.07 6.40 1.45
CA LYS A 133 22.30 5.85 2.04
C LYS A 133 21.98 5.21 3.37
N ASP A 134 22.73 4.15 3.69
CA ASP A 134 22.64 3.45 4.97
C ASP A 134 21.20 3.03 5.31
N TRP A 135 20.50 2.50 4.29
CA TRP A 135 19.11 2.08 4.38
C TRP A 135 18.87 1.08 5.52
N TYR A 136 19.83 0.18 5.75
CA TYR A 136 19.89 -0.71 6.90
C TYR A 136 20.98 -0.25 7.88
N ASN A 137 20.59 -0.17 9.16
CA ASN A 137 21.51 0.10 10.25
C ASN A 137 22.13 -1.21 10.75
N PHE A 138 23.26 -1.60 10.16
CA PHE A 138 23.98 -2.81 10.56
C PHE A 138 24.87 -2.54 11.77
N ASP A 139 24.76 -3.40 12.78
CA ASP A 139 25.58 -3.38 13.98
C ASP A 139 26.89 -4.14 13.73
N GLU A 140 28.03 -3.54 14.10
CA GLU A 140 29.35 -4.16 13.91
C GLU A 140 29.62 -5.28 14.92
N ASN A 141 28.87 -5.32 16.01
CA ASN A 141 29.01 -6.35 17.05
C ASN A 141 28.23 -7.62 16.72
N LEU A 142 27.33 -7.58 15.74
CA LEU A 142 26.52 -8.71 15.31
C LEU A 142 27.16 -9.38 14.08
N ASN A 143 27.01 -10.70 13.96
CA ASN A 143 27.41 -11.38 12.75
C ASN A 143 26.49 -11.02 11.56
N ASP A 144 26.91 -11.37 10.34
CA ASP A 144 26.17 -11.01 9.14
C ASP A 144 24.72 -11.56 9.14
N ASN A 145 24.53 -12.80 9.60
CA ASN A 145 23.21 -13.45 9.63
C ASN A 145 22.27 -12.79 10.66
N GLU A 146 22.79 -12.43 11.84
CA GLU A 146 22.06 -11.71 12.88
C GLU A 146 21.63 -10.31 12.41
N ASN A 147 22.51 -9.62 11.70
CA ASN A 147 22.23 -8.33 11.07
C ASN A 147 21.11 -8.42 10.04
N ILE A 148 21.15 -9.42 9.16
CA ILE A 148 20.10 -9.70 8.16
C ILE A 148 18.79 -10.01 8.88
N PHE A 149 18.82 -10.90 9.87
CA PHE A 149 17.65 -11.27 10.65
C PHE A 149 17.01 -10.06 11.34
N ARG A 150 17.82 -9.20 11.97
CA ARG A 150 17.35 -7.97 12.63
C ARG A 150 16.71 -7.02 11.61
N ALA A 151 17.31 -6.84 10.44
CA ALA A 151 16.75 -6.02 9.37
C ALA A 151 15.39 -6.56 8.88
N GLN A 152 15.29 -7.87 8.63
CA GLN A 152 14.07 -8.54 8.20
C GLN A 152 12.96 -8.46 9.27
N LYS A 153 13.29 -8.76 10.53
CA LYS A 153 12.37 -8.65 11.67
C LYS A 153 11.86 -7.22 11.82
N SER A 154 12.73 -6.23 11.70
CA SER A 154 12.36 -4.81 11.76
C SER A 154 11.41 -4.43 10.62
N ALA A 155 11.65 -4.90 9.40
CA ALA A 155 10.77 -4.66 8.26
C ALA A 155 9.36 -5.26 8.46
N ILE A 156 9.27 -6.45 9.05
CA ILE A 156 7.99 -7.10 9.39
C ILE A 156 7.24 -6.29 10.44
N VAL A 157 7.91 -5.97 11.56
CA VAL A 157 7.28 -5.23 12.67
C VAL A 157 6.84 -3.84 12.24
N TYR A 158 7.70 -3.12 11.50
CA TYR A 158 7.39 -1.79 10.97
C TYR A 158 6.12 -1.83 10.11
N SER A 159 6.07 -2.76 9.16
CA SER A 159 4.95 -2.90 8.24
C SER A 159 3.66 -3.28 8.97
N ARG A 160 3.74 -4.19 9.95
CA ARG A 160 2.61 -4.59 10.79
C ARG A 160 2.04 -3.41 11.57
N LYS A 161 2.88 -2.68 12.31
CA LYS A 161 2.44 -1.54 13.14
C LYS A 161 1.76 -0.48 12.27
N LEU A 162 2.31 -0.22 11.09
CA LEU A 162 1.73 0.74 10.15
C LEU A 162 0.34 0.30 9.64
N ARG A 163 0.15 -1.00 9.34
CA ARG A 163 -1.16 -1.56 8.96
C ARG A 163 -2.17 -1.54 10.11
N GLU A 164 -1.76 -1.89 11.33
CA GLU A 164 -2.62 -1.83 12.51
C GLU A 164 -3.14 -0.43 12.74
N ARG A 165 -2.26 0.57 12.63
CA ARG A 165 -2.64 1.97 12.75
C ARG A 165 -3.63 2.38 11.67
N TYR A 166 -3.35 2.01 10.42
CA TYR A 166 -4.25 2.33 9.31
C TYR A 166 -5.62 1.67 9.48
N LEU A 167 -5.67 0.40 9.90
CA LEU A 167 -6.91 -0.30 10.21
C LEU A 167 -7.70 0.43 11.30
N ASN A 168 -7.06 0.81 12.41
CA ASN A 168 -7.71 1.54 13.49
C ASN A 168 -8.26 2.89 13.03
N MET A 169 -7.52 3.61 12.19
CA MET A 169 -7.99 4.87 11.59
C MET A 169 -9.21 4.62 10.69
N LEU A 170 -9.18 3.59 9.85
CA LEU A 170 -10.32 3.25 9.00
C LEU A 170 -11.55 2.92 9.84
N LEU A 171 -11.42 2.08 10.88
CA LEU A 171 -12.53 1.72 11.75
C LEU A 171 -13.15 2.93 12.46
N MET A 172 -12.31 3.86 12.95
CA MET A 172 -12.76 5.14 13.53
C MET A 172 -13.54 5.98 12.51
N ILE A 173 -13.02 6.13 11.29
CA ILE A 173 -13.70 6.87 10.22
C ILE A 173 -15.04 6.21 9.86
N GLY A 174 -15.07 4.87 9.77
CA GLY A 174 -16.29 4.12 9.49
C GLY A 174 -17.36 4.33 10.55
N LEU A 175 -16.97 4.32 11.83
CA LEU A 175 -17.88 4.59 12.94
C LEU A 175 -18.50 6.00 12.83
N ILE A 176 -17.68 7.01 12.54
CA ILE A 176 -18.16 8.39 12.34
C ILE A 176 -19.14 8.46 11.16
N ILE A 177 -18.82 7.83 10.02
CA ILE A 177 -19.70 7.80 8.85
C ILE A 177 -21.04 7.15 9.18
N VAL A 178 -21.05 6.01 9.90
CA VAL A 178 -22.28 5.33 10.30
C VAL A 178 -23.14 6.22 11.19
N VAL A 179 -22.55 6.89 12.18
CA VAL A 179 -23.28 7.82 13.06
C VAL A 179 -23.89 8.98 12.27
N VAL A 180 -23.12 9.61 11.37
CA VAL A 180 -23.62 10.68 10.50
C VAL A 180 -24.75 10.19 9.59
N PHE A 181 -24.60 9.00 9.01
CA PHE A 181 -25.58 8.40 8.11
C PHE A 181 -26.91 8.16 8.84
N ILE A 182 -26.89 7.64 10.07
CA ILE A 182 -28.08 7.44 10.89
C ILE A 182 -28.81 8.77 11.16
N ILE A 183 -28.07 9.83 11.49
CA ILE A 183 -28.64 11.16 11.75
C ILE A 183 -29.35 11.72 10.51
N ILE A 184 -28.75 11.57 9.33
CA ILE A 184 -29.31 12.10 8.07
C ILE A 184 -30.57 11.34 7.65
N ILE A 185 -30.58 10.02 7.84
CA ILE A 185 -31.59 9.13 7.26
C ILE A 185 -32.87 9.05 8.06
N TRP A 186 -32.85 9.47 9.32
CA TRP A 186 -33.97 9.29 10.25
C TRP A 186 -35.30 9.92 9.79
N LYS A 187 -35.28 10.80 8.79
CA LYS A 187 -36.46 11.48 8.23
C LYS A 187 -36.67 11.29 6.72
N ILE A 188 -35.91 10.40 6.06
CA ILE A 188 -35.94 10.24 4.60
C ILE A 188 -36.66 8.91 4.24
N PRO A 189 -37.53 8.88 3.22
CA PRO A 189 -38.15 7.65 2.75
C PRO A 189 -37.12 6.70 2.12
N LEU A 190 -37.30 5.38 2.33
CA LEU A 190 -36.36 4.32 1.93
C LEU A 190 -35.93 4.40 0.45
N GLY A 191 -36.87 4.65 -0.46
CA GLY A 191 -36.56 4.72 -1.90
C GLY A 191 -35.57 5.83 -2.25
N LYS A 192 -35.70 7.01 -1.62
CA LYS A 192 -34.77 8.14 -1.81
C LYS A 192 -33.41 7.86 -1.17
N ILE A 193 -33.38 7.14 -0.06
CA ILE A 193 -32.12 6.72 0.58
C ILE A 193 -31.31 5.86 -0.37
N ILE A 194 -31.95 4.89 -1.02
CA ILE A 194 -31.28 3.96 -1.93
C ILE A 194 -30.76 4.69 -3.17
N SER A 195 -31.63 5.46 -3.84
CA SER A 195 -31.28 6.11 -5.12
C SER A 195 -30.26 7.24 -4.96
N ASP A 196 -30.41 8.06 -3.92
CA ASP A 196 -29.69 9.33 -3.81
C ASP A 196 -28.47 9.21 -2.87
N TYR A 197 -28.39 8.18 -2.02
CA TYR A 197 -27.29 8.02 -1.06
C TYR A 197 -26.63 6.65 -1.11
N PHE A 198 -27.35 5.54 -1.19
CA PHE A 198 -26.69 4.23 -1.16
C PHE A 198 -25.94 3.91 -2.44
N LEU A 199 -26.59 4.01 -3.60
CA LEU A 199 -26.00 3.65 -4.90
C LEU A 199 -24.73 4.47 -5.24
N PRO A 200 -24.71 5.81 -5.08
CA PRO A 200 -23.53 6.60 -5.40
C PRO A 200 -22.34 6.32 -4.47
N PHE A 201 -22.61 5.91 -3.22
CA PHE A 201 -21.59 5.59 -2.23
C PHE A 201 -21.15 4.12 -2.30
N TYR A 202 -21.90 3.25 -2.97
CA TYR A 202 -21.62 1.81 -3.04
C TYR A 202 -20.17 1.49 -3.48
N PRO A 203 -19.59 2.11 -4.52
CA PRO A 203 -18.22 1.81 -4.93
C PRO A 203 -17.17 2.13 -3.84
N ILE A 204 -17.39 3.21 -3.08
CA ILE A 204 -16.52 3.57 -1.96
C ILE A 204 -16.71 2.58 -0.80
N PHE A 205 -17.96 2.21 -0.51
CA PHE A 205 -18.26 1.24 0.54
C PHE A 205 -17.62 -0.12 0.25
N GLN A 206 -17.76 -0.64 -0.97
CA GLN A 206 -17.12 -1.87 -1.41
C GLN A 206 -15.59 -1.80 -1.22
N LYS A 207 -14.95 -0.75 -1.73
CA LYS A 207 -13.50 -0.56 -1.57
C LYS A 207 -13.06 -0.47 -0.10
N TYR A 208 -13.85 0.21 0.73
CA TYR A 208 -13.58 0.37 2.15
C TYR A 208 -13.59 -0.98 2.88
N ILE A 209 -14.62 -1.80 2.65
CA ILE A 209 -14.76 -3.15 3.21
C ILE A 209 -13.64 -4.06 2.72
N ASP A 210 -13.37 -4.09 1.41
CA ASP A 210 -12.26 -4.86 0.83
C ASP A 210 -10.92 -4.50 1.48
N THR A 211 -10.68 -3.22 1.71
CA THR A 211 -9.43 -2.73 2.33
C THR A 211 -9.31 -3.20 3.79
N ILE A 212 -10.41 -3.16 4.56
CA ILE A 212 -10.43 -3.64 5.95
C ILE A 212 -10.11 -5.13 6.02
N PHE A 213 -10.76 -5.96 5.20
CA PHE A 213 -10.51 -7.40 5.20
C PHE A 213 -9.07 -7.72 4.82
N LYS A 214 -8.54 -7.10 3.77
CA LYS A 214 -7.13 -7.27 3.37
C LYS A 214 -6.15 -6.84 4.47
N LEU A 215 -6.43 -5.74 5.17
CA LEU A 215 -5.61 -5.30 6.31
C LEU A 215 -5.66 -6.28 7.47
N LYS A 216 -6.85 -6.75 7.86
CA LYS A 216 -7.01 -7.72 8.96
C LYS A 216 -6.24 -9.01 8.68
N ASN A 217 -6.41 -9.58 7.49
CA ASN A 217 -5.72 -10.82 7.09
C ASN A 217 -4.19 -10.63 7.10
N SER A 218 -3.71 -9.54 6.49
CA SER A 218 -2.28 -9.24 6.44
C SER A 218 -1.65 -8.98 7.81
N ILE A 219 -2.40 -8.36 8.74
CA ILE A 219 -1.96 -8.17 10.13
C ILE A 219 -1.90 -9.52 10.86
N PHE A 220 -2.92 -10.36 10.68
CA PHE A 220 -2.98 -11.69 11.30
C PHE A 220 -1.80 -12.56 10.87
N GLU A 221 -1.54 -12.67 9.57
CA GLU A 221 -0.40 -13.42 9.02
C GLU A 221 0.94 -12.92 9.59
N SER A 222 1.11 -11.58 9.65
CA SER A 222 2.32 -10.98 10.21
C SER A 222 2.49 -11.23 11.72
N LYS A 223 1.39 -11.32 12.49
CA LYS A 223 1.45 -11.70 13.91
C LYS A 223 1.87 -13.15 14.09
N SER A 224 1.28 -14.06 13.30
CA SER A 224 1.61 -15.49 13.35
C SER A 224 3.09 -15.74 13.05
N VAL A 225 3.62 -15.11 12.00
CA VAL A 225 5.06 -15.23 11.69
C VAL A 225 5.92 -14.59 12.76
N TYR A 226 5.59 -13.39 13.24
CA TYR A 226 6.38 -12.75 14.27
C TYR A 226 6.47 -13.58 15.55
N LYS A 227 5.37 -14.21 15.97
CA LYS A 227 5.35 -15.13 17.11
C LYS A 227 6.28 -16.32 16.89
N TYR A 228 6.21 -16.94 15.72
CA TYR A 228 7.12 -18.03 15.33
C TYR A 228 8.61 -17.61 15.38
N LEU A 229 8.92 -16.37 14.96
CA LEU A 229 10.27 -15.81 15.03
C LEU A 229 10.75 -15.52 16.47
N GLU A 230 9.84 -15.29 17.43
CA GLU A 230 10.20 -15.13 18.84
C GLU A 230 10.40 -16.47 19.53
N ASP A 231 9.63 -17.49 19.14
CA ASP A 231 9.72 -18.84 19.71
C ASP A 231 10.94 -19.62 19.19
N THR A 232 11.62 -19.15 18.13
CA THR A 232 12.69 -19.88 17.43
C THR A 232 14.01 -19.11 17.35
N ASP A 233 14.91 -19.36 18.31
CA ASP A 233 16.24 -18.72 18.41
C ASP A 233 17.24 -19.11 17.31
N THR A 234 16.93 -20.10 16.47
CA THR A 234 17.86 -20.65 15.47
C THR A 234 17.75 -20.01 14.08
N ILE A 235 16.67 -19.24 13.80
CA ILE A 235 16.41 -18.69 12.47
C ILE A 235 17.51 -17.73 12.03
N GLY A 236 18.01 -16.89 12.94
CA GLY A 236 19.08 -15.93 12.67
C GLY A 236 20.46 -16.56 12.47
N LYS A 237 20.61 -17.88 12.60
CA LYS A 237 21.90 -18.58 12.47
C LYS A 237 22.11 -19.20 11.09
N ASP A 238 21.04 -19.51 10.37
CA ASP A 238 21.09 -20.21 9.08
C ASP A 238 20.61 -19.33 7.93
N ILE A 239 21.45 -19.19 6.91
CA ILE A 239 21.18 -18.40 5.71
C ILE A 239 19.98 -18.93 4.91
N SER A 240 19.73 -20.24 4.94
CA SER A 240 18.56 -20.85 4.27
C SER A 240 17.26 -20.38 4.93
N ASN A 241 17.22 -20.29 6.25
CA ASN A 241 16.07 -19.76 6.97
C ASN A 241 15.86 -18.25 6.71
N LEU A 242 16.95 -17.48 6.58
CA LEU A 242 16.87 -16.06 6.21
C LEU A 242 16.32 -15.85 4.79
N ARG A 243 16.63 -16.75 3.85
CA ARG A 243 16.05 -16.76 2.50
C ARG A 243 14.56 -17.06 2.52
N ILE A 244 14.14 -18.08 3.29
CA ILE A 244 12.70 -18.41 3.46
C ILE A 244 11.96 -17.21 4.06
N LEU A 245 12.55 -16.54 5.06
CA LEU A 245 11.97 -15.34 5.65
C LEU A 245 11.88 -14.18 4.63
N GLN A 246 12.89 -14.03 3.78
CA GLN A 246 12.87 -13.05 2.69
C GLN A 246 11.77 -13.34 1.67
N ASP A 247 11.58 -14.60 1.26
CA ASP A 247 10.50 -15.03 0.37
C ASP A 247 9.13 -14.66 0.98
N TRP A 248 8.96 -14.91 2.29
CA TRP A 248 7.75 -14.52 2.99
C TRP A 248 7.54 -13.00 2.99
N ILE A 249 8.60 -12.20 3.20
CA ILE A 249 8.56 -10.74 3.15
C ILE A 249 8.14 -10.25 1.76
N PHE A 250 8.71 -10.84 0.70
CA PHE A 250 8.36 -10.53 -0.68
C PHE A 250 6.86 -10.74 -0.93
N ILE A 251 6.33 -11.91 -0.58
CA ILE A 251 4.94 -12.28 -0.84
C ILE A 251 3.97 -11.48 0.03
N ASN A 252 4.12 -11.61 1.35
CA ASN A 252 3.08 -11.20 2.30
C ASN A 252 3.26 -9.76 2.79
N ASN A 253 4.52 -9.30 2.87
CA ASN A 253 4.81 -7.99 3.40
C ASN A 253 4.83 -6.89 2.31
N ARG A 254 4.95 -7.29 1.03
CA ARG A 254 5.06 -6.36 -0.10
C ARG A 254 4.05 -6.63 -1.21
N LEU A 255 4.05 -7.81 -1.83
CA LEU A 255 3.24 -8.08 -3.02
C LEU A 255 1.74 -8.13 -2.72
N HIS A 256 1.35 -8.78 -1.62
CA HIS A 256 -0.04 -8.88 -1.18
C HIS A 256 -0.42 -7.85 -0.11
N ALA A 257 0.54 -7.03 0.33
CA ALA A 257 0.28 -6.05 1.36
C ALA A 257 -0.61 -4.90 0.85
N PRO A 258 -1.64 -4.48 1.61
CA PRO A 258 -2.42 -3.31 1.27
C PRO A 258 -1.52 -2.07 1.28
N ILE A 259 -1.45 -1.34 0.16
CA ILE A 259 -0.63 -0.13 0.11
C ILE A 259 -1.25 0.94 1.02
N ILE A 260 -0.39 1.59 1.79
CA ILE A 260 -0.80 2.52 2.84
C ILE A 260 -0.70 3.96 2.31
N PRO A 261 -1.70 4.83 2.58
CA PRO A 261 -1.64 6.23 2.21
C PRO A 261 -0.39 6.94 2.75
N THR A 262 0.23 7.81 1.93
CA THR A 262 1.46 8.54 2.29
C THR A 262 1.30 9.41 3.53
N LEU A 263 0.10 9.94 3.80
CA LEU A 263 -0.18 10.74 4.99
C LEU A 263 0.08 9.93 6.26
N ILE A 264 -0.44 8.69 6.30
CA ILE A 264 -0.28 7.78 7.44
C ILE A 264 1.18 7.37 7.57
N TYR A 265 1.84 7.06 6.45
CA TYR A 265 3.27 6.77 6.43
C TYR A 265 4.10 7.92 7.02
N LYS A 266 3.83 9.17 6.64
CA LYS A 266 4.56 10.35 7.15
C LYS A 266 4.31 10.59 8.64
N LEU A 267 3.07 10.43 9.11
CA LEU A 267 2.72 10.59 10.53
C LEU A 267 3.42 9.55 11.41
N GLU A 268 3.50 8.30 10.95
CA GLU A 268 4.06 7.21 11.75
C GLU A 268 5.57 7.05 11.55
N ARG A 269 6.16 7.56 10.46
CA ARG A 269 7.60 7.47 10.19
C ARG A 269 8.43 8.05 11.34
N SER A 270 8.13 9.27 11.78
CA SER A 270 8.87 9.92 12.87
C SER A 270 8.78 9.14 14.18
N ARG A 271 7.63 8.49 14.46
CA ARG A 271 7.42 7.71 15.68
C ARG A 271 8.10 6.34 15.63
N LEU A 272 8.06 5.68 14.48
CA LEU A 272 8.68 4.37 14.28
C LEU A 272 10.21 4.48 14.20
N GLU A 273 10.73 5.55 13.59
CA GLU A 273 12.18 5.83 13.57
C GLU A 273 12.74 6.02 15.00
N ILE A 274 11.98 6.59 15.92
CA ILE A 274 12.33 6.67 17.36
C ILE A 274 12.29 5.26 17.97
N PHE A 275 11.20 4.51 17.78
CA PHE A 275 11.03 3.16 18.35
C PHE A 275 12.15 2.17 17.96
N PHE A 276 12.68 2.26 16.75
CA PHE A 276 13.76 1.39 16.25
C PHE A 276 15.17 1.95 16.48
N ARG A 277 15.31 3.18 16.99
CA ARG A 277 16.59 3.69 17.51
C ARG A 277 16.82 3.28 18.96
N ASP A 278 15.74 3.13 19.73
CA ASP A 278 15.77 2.82 21.15
C ASP A 278 15.70 1.30 21.45
N ASN A 279 15.56 0.43 20.44
CA ASN A 279 15.53 -1.05 20.54
C ASN A 279 16.46 -1.72 19.52
#